data_AF-A0A2G0WG99-F1
#
_entry.id   AF-A0A2G0WG99-F1
#
_cell.length_a   1.000
_cell.length_b   1.000
_cell.length_c   1.000
_cell.angle_alpha   90.00
_cell.angle_beta   90.00
_cell.angle_gamma   90.00
#
_symmetry.space_group_name_H-M   'P 1'
#
loop_
_entity.id
_entity.type
_entity.pdbx_description
1 polymer ?
#
loop_
_entity_poly.entity_id
_entity_poly.type
_entity_poly.pdbx_seq_one_letter_code
_entity_poly.pdbx_strand_id
1 'polypeptide(L)' 'MEGTENQQEGKHSEDEDDVLLETLPFYKNFLNIYLIELHLLKTKPEMLDSYLKKIRIPNAKQYAKQLRSVYESIR' A
#
# COMPACT_ATOMS: atom_id res chain seq x y z
N MET A 1 -52.45 3.49 -0.52
CA MET A 1 -51.79 3.56 0.79
C MET A 1 -50.75 4.64 0.67
N GLU A 2 -51.10 5.81 1.19
CA GLU A 2 -50.25 6.98 1.32
C GLU A 2 -49.48 6.84 2.64
N GLY A 3 -48.22 7.27 2.65
CA GLY A 3 -47.32 7.15 3.80
C GLY A 3 -45.89 7.51 3.42
N THR A 4 -45.65 8.79 3.11
CA THR A 4 -44.39 9.47 3.40
C THR A 4 -44.12 9.31 4.92
N GLU A 5 -42.90 9.14 5.42
CA GLU A 5 -41.99 10.24 5.67
C GLU A 5 -40.61 9.68 6.10
N ASN A 6 -39.62 10.23 5.41
CA ASN A 6 -38.21 10.35 5.72
C ASN A 6 -37.93 10.39 7.23
N GLN A 7 -37.38 9.30 7.79
CA GLN A 7 -36.84 9.31 9.14
C GLN A 7 -35.59 10.19 9.11
N GLN A 8 -35.75 11.42 9.60
CA GLN A 8 -34.66 12.34 9.90
C GLN A 8 -33.66 11.62 10.81
N GLU A 9 -32.52 11.20 10.26
CA GLU A 9 -31.30 11.06 11.04
C GLU A 9 -30.97 12.47 11.54
N GLY A 10 -31.37 12.74 12.79
CA GLY A 10 -31.07 13.98 13.47
C GLY A 10 -29.57 14.10 13.64
N LYS A 11 -28.95 14.94 12.82
CA LYS A 11 -27.57 15.38 12.98
C LYS A 11 -27.45 16.04 14.35
N HIS A 12 -26.78 15.40 15.30
CA HIS A 12 -26.46 15.97 16.59
C HIS A 12 -25.50 17.15 16.37
N SER A 13 -25.57 18.19 17.21
CA SER A 13 -24.62 19.31 17.16
C SER A 13 -23.16 18.91 17.47
N GLU A 14 -22.95 17.66 17.86
CA GLU A 14 -21.65 17.03 18.13
C GLU A 14 -21.19 16.14 16.97
N ASP A 15 -22.02 15.93 15.95
CA ASP A 15 -21.62 15.16 14.76
C ASP A 15 -20.72 16.05 13.90
N GLU A 16 -19.40 15.85 14.02
CA GLU A 16 -18.42 16.48 13.15
C GLU A 16 -18.81 16.23 11.68
N ASP A 17 -18.88 17.30 10.89
CA ASP A 17 -19.12 17.20 9.46
C ASP A 17 -18.06 16.28 8.83
N ASP A 18 -18.49 15.31 8.02
CA ASP A 18 -17.58 14.48 7.22
C ASP A 18 -16.64 15.40 6.41
N VAL A 19 -15.38 15.46 6.81
CA VAL A 19 -14.38 16.28 6.14
C VAL A 19 -13.87 15.52 4.93
N LEU A 20 -14.08 16.08 3.73
CA LEU A 20 -13.46 15.56 2.52
C LEU A 20 -11.93 15.75 2.60
N LEU A 21 -11.22 14.67 2.91
CA LEU A 21 -9.77 14.62 2.80
C LEU A 21 -9.34 14.85 1.34
N GLU A 22 -8.43 15.80 1.12
CA GLU A 22 -7.88 16.09 -0.20
C GLU A 22 -7.29 14.81 -0.83
N THR A 23 -7.83 14.39 -1.97
CA THR A 23 -7.31 13.23 -2.70
C THR A 23 -5.96 13.57 -3.30
N LEU A 24 -4.90 13.05 -2.69
CA LEU A 24 -3.53 13.22 -3.20
C LEU A 24 -3.41 12.66 -4.62
N PRO A 25 -2.59 13.28 -5.49
CA PRO A 25 -2.37 12.79 -6.83
C PRO A 25 -1.77 11.38 -6.80
N PHE A 26 -2.35 10.50 -7.62
CA PHE A 26 -1.88 9.12 -7.75
C PHE A 26 -0.47 9.10 -8.37
N TYR A 27 0.52 8.70 -7.57
CA TYR A 27 1.89 8.56 -8.05
C TYR A 27 1.98 7.37 -9.00
N LYS A 28 2.02 7.64 -10.31
CA LYS A 28 2.20 6.60 -11.36
C LYS A 28 3.38 5.66 -11.10
N ASN A 29 4.38 6.14 -10.38
CA ASN A 29 5.63 5.43 -10.08
C ASN A 29 5.55 4.48 -8.87
N PHE A 30 4.40 4.38 -8.19
CA PHE A 30 4.28 3.55 -6.99
C PHE A 30 4.65 2.07 -7.26
N LEU A 31 4.43 1.59 -8.49
CA LEU A 31 4.74 0.21 -8.88
C LEU A 31 6.23 -0.04 -9.15
N ASN A 32 7.03 1.01 -9.38
CA ASN A 32 8.40 0.84 -9.88
C ASN A 32 9.26 0.02 -8.93
N ILE A 33 9.14 0.25 -7.61
CA ILE A 33 9.90 -0.48 -6.61
C ILE A 33 9.55 -1.97 -6.66
N TYR A 34 8.27 -2.31 -6.65
CA TYR A 34 7.81 -3.70 -6.69
C TYR A 34 8.21 -4.43 -7.99
N LEU A 35 8.17 -3.73 -9.13
CA LEU A 35 8.59 -4.29 -10.42
C LEU A 35 10.10 -4.60 -10.42
N ILE A 36 10.92 -3.71 -9.86
CA ILE A 36 12.37 -3.91 -9.73
C ILE A 36 12.67 -5.06 -8.76
N GLU A 37 12.00 -5.10 -7.60
CA GLU A 37 12.14 -6.19 -6.63
C GLU A 37 11.81 -7.55 -7.25
N LEU A 38 10.69 -7.65 -7.98
CA LEU A 38 10.30 -8.87 -8.69
C LEU A 38 11.32 -9.26 -9.76
N HIS A 39 11.83 -8.28 -10.52
CA HIS A 39 12.86 -8.53 -11.52
C HIS A 39 14.14 -9.08 -10.89
N LEU A 40 14.58 -8.51 -9.76
CA LEU A 40 15.75 -8.98 -9.02
C LEU A 40 15.51 -10.38 -8.43
N LEU A 41 14.34 -10.65 -7.86
CA LEU A 41 13.97 -11.97 -7.36
C LEU A 41 13.99 -13.05 -8.47
N LYS A 42 13.67 -12.68 -9.71
CA LYS A 42 13.71 -13.60 -10.86
C LYS A 42 15.11 -13.84 -11.40
N THR A 43 15.96 -12.81 -11.41
CA THR A 43 17.20 -12.83 -12.19
C THR A 43 18.46 -12.92 -11.33
N LYS A 44 18.50 -12.16 -10.23
CA LYS A 44 19.67 -11.99 -9.35
C LYS A 44 19.23 -11.78 -7.89
N PRO A 45 18.65 -12.80 -7.22
CA PRO A 45 18.10 -12.65 -5.88
C PRO A 45 19.12 -12.10 -4.87
N GLU A 46 20.40 -12.44 -5.03
CA GLU A 46 21.52 -12.00 -4.21
C GLU A 46 21.68 -10.47 -4.16
N MET A 47 21.30 -9.77 -5.24
CA MET A 47 21.41 -8.31 -5.37
C MET A 47 20.32 -7.54 -4.60
N LEU A 48 19.25 -8.23 -4.15
CA LEU A 48 18.09 -7.60 -3.52
C LEU A 48 18.45 -6.79 -2.26
N ASP A 49 19.31 -7.32 -1.38
CA ASP A 49 19.76 -6.59 -0.18
C ASP A 49 20.54 -5.31 -0.54
N SER A 50 21.41 -5.38 -1.55
CA SER A 50 22.17 -4.22 -2.03
C SER A 50 21.24 -3.14 -2.61
N TYR A 51 20.25 -3.56 -3.40
CA TYR A 51 19.24 -2.66 -3.96
C TYR A 51 18.42 -1.97 -2.86
N LEU A 52 17.87 -2.75 -1.93
CA LEU A 52 17.05 -2.24 -0.82
C LEU A 52 17.83 -1.26 0.08
N LYS A 53 19.12 -1.51 0.31
CA LYS A 53 20.00 -0.56 1.01
C LYS A 53 20.17 0.75 0.24
N LYS A 54 20.34 0.71 -1.09
CA LYS A 54 20.51 1.90 -1.93
C LYS A 54 19.27 2.81 -1.89
N ILE A 55 18.08 2.22 -1.89
CA ILE A 55 16.82 2.97 -1.78
C ILE A 55 16.41 3.25 -0.31
N ARG A 56 17.32 2.99 0.65
CA ARG A 56 17.18 3.30 2.07
C ARG A 56 15.98 2.62 2.75
N ILE A 57 15.64 1.40 2.34
CA ILE A 57 14.60 0.61 3.02
C ILE A 57 15.11 0.19 4.42
N PRO A 58 14.36 0.51 5.49
CA PRO A 58 14.71 0.06 6.83
C PRO A 58 14.79 -1.46 6.92
N ASN A 59 15.72 -1.98 7.73
CA ASN A 59 15.88 -3.42 7.92
C ASN A 59 16.05 -4.20 6.60
N ALA A 60 16.67 -3.58 5.58
CA ALA A 60 16.82 -4.12 4.22
C ALA A 60 17.22 -5.60 4.16
N LYS A 61 18.14 -6.03 5.03
CA LYS A 61 18.60 -7.43 5.10
C LYS A 61 17.48 -8.41 5.51
N GLN A 62 16.70 -8.05 6.51
CA GLN A 62 15.57 -8.86 6.97
C GLN A 62 14.45 -8.86 5.92
N TYR A 63 14.16 -7.70 5.34
CA TYR A 63 13.17 -7.57 4.29
C TYR A 63 13.52 -8.39 3.04
N ALA A 64 14.77 -8.33 2.58
CA ALA A 64 15.28 -9.15 1.49
C ALA A 64 15.10 -10.66 1.75
N LYS A 65 15.38 -11.10 2.99
CA LYS A 65 15.20 -12.50 3.40
C LYS A 65 13.73 -12.93 3.31
N GLN A 66 12.81 -12.08 3.78
CA GLN A 66 11.37 -12.35 3.72
C GLN A 66 10.87 -12.39 2.27
N LEU A 67 11.23 -11.41 1.45
CA LEU A 67 10.88 -11.36 0.02
C LEU A 67 11.32 -12.62 -0.73
N ARG A 68 12.57 -13.06 -0.53
CA ARG A 68 13.07 -14.30 -1.14
C ARG A 68 12.28 -15.52 -0.68
N SER A 69 12.05 -15.65 0.62
CA SER A 69 11.31 -16.78 1.20
C SER A 69 9.87 -16.86 0.68
N VAL A 70 9.18 -15.72 0.56
CA VAL A 70 7.80 -15.66 0.02
C VAL A 70 7.81 -15.97 -1.48
N TYR A 71 8.75 -15.41 -2.23
CA TYR A 71 8.85 -15.68 -3.66
C TYR A 71 9.13 -17.16 -3.95
N GLU A 72 9.98 -17.81 -3.16
CA GLU A 72 10.24 -19.25 -3.23
C GLU A 72 9.00 -20.10 -2.92
N SER A 73 8.09 -19.63 -2.05
CA SER A 73 6.89 -20.40 -1.68
C SER A 73 5.76 -20.33 -2.71
N ILE A 74 5.78 -19.34 -3.61
CA ILE A 74 4.76 -19.14 -4.65
C ILE A 74 5.27 -19.44 -6.06
N ARG A 75 6.52 -19.87 -6.18
CA ARG A 75 7.15 -20.26 -7.44
C ARG A 75 6.90 -21.73 -7.76
#